data_AF-A0A355RGA6-F1
#
_entry.id   AF-A0A355RGA6-F1
#
_cell.length_a   1.000
_cell.length_b   1.000
_cell.length_c   1.000
_cell.angle_alpha   90.00
_cell.angle_beta   90.00
_cell.angle_gamma   90.00
#
_symmetry.space_group_name_H-M   'P 1'
#
loop_
_entity.id
_entity.type
_entity.pdbx_description
1 polymer ?
#
loop_
_entity_poly.entity_id
_entity_poly.type
_entity_poly.pdbx_seq_one_letter_code
_entity_poly.pdbx_strand_id
1 'polypeptide(L)'
;DFWAPWCGPCKTLGPQLEEAVKAGNGAVKMAKVNVDENPMVSEQLRVQSIPTVYAFWKGQPIDGFQGAVPASEVKAFVERVVAAGDGAPGGGLADAIEAAEEMLADGSAEDAAQTFAAVLEEEPNNPAAYGGLVRAHIAL
;
A
#
# COMPACT_ATOMS: atom_id res chain seq x y z
N ASP A 1 7.16 -3.41 -9.44
CA ASP A 1 7.69 -4.56 -10.20
C ASP A 1 7.93 -4.13 -11.65
N PHE A 2 9.19 -3.99 -12.04
CA PHE A 2 9.61 -3.70 -13.41
C PHE A 2 9.77 -5.01 -14.16
N TRP A 3 8.96 -5.23 -15.18
CA TRP A 3 8.83 -6.51 -15.88
C TRP A 3 8.67 -6.33 -17.39
N ALA A 4 8.70 -7.44 -18.12
CA ALA A 4 8.37 -7.50 -19.54
C ALA A 4 7.78 -8.88 -19.91
N PRO A 5 6.98 -9.02 -20.98
CA PRO A 5 6.36 -10.30 -21.35
C PRO A 5 7.36 -11.38 -21.78
N TRP A 6 8.51 -10.96 -22.32
CA TRP A 6 9.61 -11.83 -22.74
C TRP A 6 10.55 -12.22 -21.57
N CYS A 7 10.37 -11.63 -20.39
CA CYS A 7 11.19 -11.93 -19.22
C CYS A 7 10.75 -13.24 -18.56
N GLY A 8 11.55 -14.30 -18.73
CA GLY A 8 11.33 -15.59 -18.09
C GLY A 8 11.23 -15.50 -16.55
N PRO A 9 12.24 -14.93 -15.85
CA PRO A 9 12.22 -14.83 -14.39
C PRO A 9 11.06 -14.02 -13.82
N CYS A 10 10.58 -13.01 -14.55
CA CYS A 10 9.43 -12.20 -14.15
C CYS A 10 8.14 -13.03 -14.00
N LYS A 11 7.97 -14.08 -14.82
CA LYS A 11 6.81 -14.98 -14.76
C LYS A 11 6.75 -15.80 -13.46
N THR A 12 7.91 -16.02 -12.82
CA THR A 12 7.99 -16.69 -11.51
C THR A 12 7.82 -15.71 -10.37
N LEU A 13 8.48 -14.54 -10.45
CA LEU A 13 8.46 -13.55 -9.37
C LEU A 13 7.11 -12.85 -9.22
N GLY A 14 6.45 -12.51 -10.32
CA GLY A 14 5.19 -11.75 -10.32
C GLY A 14 4.11 -12.36 -9.42
N PRO A 15 3.75 -13.65 -9.58
CA PRO A 15 2.77 -14.30 -8.72
C PRO A 15 3.16 -14.31 -7.23
N GLN A 16 4.46 -14.47 -6.92
CA GLN A 16 4.94 -14.47 -5.53
C GLN A 16 4.79 -13.10 -4.86
N LEU A 17 5.07 -12.03 -5.61
CA LEU A 17 4.84 -10.65 -5.15
C LEU A 17 3.35 -10.37 -4.95
N GLU A 18 2.50 -10.79 -5.89
CA GLU A 18 1.05 -10.61 -5.80
C GLU A 18 0.48 -11.32 -4.55
N GLU A 19 0.94 -12.54 -4.27
CA GLU A 19 0.56 -13.28 -3.06
C GLU A 19 1.02 -12.58 -1.77
N ALA A 20 2.28 -12.16 -1.71
CA ALA A 20 2.85 -11.49 -0.53
C ALA A 20 2.18 -10.13 -0.25
N VAL A 21 1.91 -9.35 -1.30
CA VAL A 21 1.21 -8.06 -1.18
C VAL A 21 -0.23 -8.26 -0.73
N LYS A 22 -0.92 -9.27 -1.26
CA LYS A 22 -2.28 -9.62 -0.81
C LYS A 22 -2.31 -10.00 0.66
N ALA A 23 -1.32 -10.74 1.14
CA ALA A 23 -1.18 -11.07 2.56
C ALA A 23 -0.95 -9.84 3.45
N GLY A 24 -0.45 -8.73 2.90
CA GLY A 24 -0.30 -7.45 3.59
C GLY A 24 -1.61 -6.69 3.85
N ASN A 25 -2.76 -7.22 3.44
CA ASN A 25 -4.11 -6.69 3.73
C ASN A 25 -4.26 -5.16 3.52
N GLY A 26 -3.74 -4.65 2.39
CA GLY A 26 -3.85 -3.22 2.05
C GLY A 26 -2.74 -2.31 2.61
N ALA A 27 -1.88 -2.81 3.50
CA ALA A 27 -0.71 -2.06 4.01
C ALA A 27 0.33 -1.75 2.91
N VAL A 28 0.32 -2.52 1.83
CA VAL A 28 1.14 -2.28 0.64
C VAL A 28 0.30 -2.40 -0.63
N LYS A 29 0.64 -1.59 -1.63
CA LYS A 29 0.06 -1.65 -2.98
C LYS A 29 1.14 -2.05 -3.97
N MET A 30 0.83 -2.99 -4.85
CA MET A 30 1.73 -3.41 -5.93
C MET A 30 1.44 -2.62 -7.20
N ALA A 31 2.48 -2.01 -7.78
CA ALA A 31 2.44 -1.45 -9.12
C ALA A 31 3.34 -2.27 -10.06
N LYS A 32 2.79 -2.67 -11.21
CA LYS A 32 3.51 -3.39 -12.27
C LYS A 32 3.83 -2.40 -13.39
N VAL A 33 5.10 -2.28 -13.75
CA VAL A 33 5.59 -1.37 -14.78
C VAL A 33 6.22 -2.19 -15.89
N ASN A 34 5.57 -2.22 -17.05
CA ASN A 34 6.14 -2.85 -18.23
C ASN A 34 7.23 -1.91 -18.79
N VAL A 35 8.48 -2.39 -18.84
CA VAL A 35 9.63 -1.58 -19.28
C VAL A 35 9.61 -1.24 -20.78
N ASP A 36 8.95 -2.08 -21.60
CA ASP A 36 8.82 -1.84 -23.04
C ASP A 36 7.84 -0.68 -23.31
N GLU A 37 6.79 -0.57 -22.50
CA GLU A 37 5.75 0.46 -22.60
C GLU A 37 6.14 1.76 -21.86
N ASN A 38 7.00 1.66 -20.85
CA ASN A 38 7.35 2.78 -19.96
C ASN A 38 8.87 3.02 -19.87
N PRO A 39 9.59 3.18 -21.00
CA PRO A 39 11.06 3.26 -21.00
C PRO A 39 11.60 4.45 -20.19
N MET A 40 10.90 5.59 -20.22
CA MET A 40 11.30 6.78 -19.45
C MET A 40 11.27 6.53 -17.93
N VAL A 41 10.29 5.78 -17.44
CA VAL A 41 10.18 5.47 -16.00
C VAL A 41 11.32 4.54 -15.58
N SER A 42 11.63 3.54 -16.41
CA SER A 42 12.75 2.63 -16.21
C SER A 42 14.09 3.37 -16.18
N GLU A 43 14.30 4.33 -17.07
CA GLU A 43 15.53 5.14 -17.11
C GLU A 43 15.65 6.04 -15.87
N GLN A 44 14.57 6.75 -15.50
CA GLN A 44 14.56 7.63 -14.32
C GLN A 44 14.90 6.87 -13.03
N LEU A 45 14.41 5.64 -12.90
CA LEU A 45 14.69 4.76 -11.76
C LEU A 45 15.94 3.90 -11.95
N ARG A 46 16.70 4.12 -13.03
CA ARG A 46 17.96 3.44 -13.34
C ARG A 46 17.84 1.91 -13.34
N VAL A 47 16.73 1.39 -13.87
CA VAL A 47 16.49 -0.04 -14.01
C VAL A 47 17.41 -0.59 -15.10
N GLN A 48 18.43 -1.36 -14.71
CA GLN A 48 19.41 -1.94 -15.63
C GLN A 48 19.10 -3.37 -16.05
N SER A 49 18.27 -4.07 -15.27
CA SER A 49 17.87 -5.46 -15.52
C SER A 49 16.45 -5.70 -15.04
N ILE A 50 15.81 -6.74 -15.57
CA ILE A 50 14.47 -7.16 -15.13
C ILE A 50 14.47 -8.64 -14.70
N PRO A 51 13.67 -9.01 -13.67
CA PRO A 51 12.83 -8.12 -12.89
C PRO A 51 13.62 -7.23 -11.91
N THR A 52 13.13 -6.01 -11.68
CA THR A 52 13.61 -5.14 -10.60
C THR A 52 12.41 -4.68 -9.78
N VAL A 53 12.52 -4.72 -8.46
CA VAL A 53 11.46 -4.29 -7.54
C VAL A 53 11.97 -3.15 -6.68
N TYR A 54 11.19 -2.08 -6.61
CA TYR A 54 11.41 -0.97 -5.69
C TYR A 54 10.18 -0.83 -4.80
N ALA A 55 10.41 -0.55 -3.53
CA ALA A 55 9.40 -0.10 -2.58
C ALA A 55 9.50 1.42 -2.41
N PHE A 56 8.35 2.08 -2.39
CA PHE A 56 8.24 3.52 -2.23
C PHE A 56 7.41 3.86 -1.01
N TRP A 57 7.85 4.87 -0.25
CA TRP A 57 7.10 5.50 0.82
C TRP A 57 7.25 7.01 0.74
N LYS A 58 6.13 7.75 0.85
CA LYS A 58 6.10 9.23 0.72
C LYS A 58 6.87 9.76 -0.51
N GLY A 59 6.74 9.05 -1.63
CA GLY A 59 7.36 9.40 -2.91
C GLY A 59 8.86 9.11 -3.02
N GLN A 60 9.48 8.48 -2.02
CA GLN A 60 10.90 8.13 -2.01
C GLN A 60 11.09 6.61 -2.04
N PRO A 61 12.10 6.08 -2.76
CA PRO A 61 12.45 4.67 -2.70
C PRO A 61 13.06 4.33 -1.33
N ILE A 62 12.54 3.31 -0.65
CA ILE A 62 12.97 2.91 0.70
C ILE A 62 13.65 1.55 0.76
N ASP A 63 13.35 0.65 -0.18
CA ASP A 63 13.99 -0.65 -0.33
C ASP A 63 13.86 -1.12 -1.79
N GLY A 64 14.63 -2.12 -2.20
CA GLY A 64 14.52 -2.73 -3.52
C GLY A 64 15.46 -3.90 -3.73
N PHE A 65 15.12 -4.75 -4.70
CA PHE A 65 15.95 -5.89 -5.10
C PHE A 65 15.87 -6.12 -6.61
N GLN A 66 16.85 -6.85 -7.14
CA GLN A 66 16.93 -7.21 -8.56
C GLN A 66 16.96 -8.74 -8.73
N GLY A 67 16.35 -9.22 -9.81
CA GLY A 67 16.25 -10.63 -10.13
C GLY A 67 15.08 -11.35 -9.45
N ALA A 68 14.92 -12.62 -9.79
CA ALA A 68 13.96 -13.49 -9.13
C ALA A 68 14.59 -14.06 -7.86
N VAL A 69 14.07 -13.63 -6.71
CA VAL A 69 14.49 -14.08 -5.38
C VAL A 69 13.54 -15.16 -4.83
N PRO A 70 13.93 -15.95 -3.82
CA PRO A 70 13.04 -16.93 -3.20
C PRO A 70 11.80 -16.28 -2.56
N ALA A 71 10.69 -17.02 -2.51
CA ALA A 71 9.43 -16.53 -1.93
C ALA A 71 9.57 -16.05 -0.46
N SER A 72 10.47 -16.67 0.32
CA SER A 72 10.77 -16.21 1.69
C SER A 72 11.38 -14.81 1.72
N GLU A 73 12.22 -14.49 0.73
CA GLU A 73 12.83 -13.16 0.59
C GLU A 73 11.81 -12.13 0.11
N VAL A 74 10.91 -12.51 -0.79
CA VAL A 74 9.77 -11.67 -1.20
C VAL A 74 8.89 -11.32 0.00
N LYS A 75 8.55 -12.31 0.83
CA LYS A 75 7.76 -12.10 2.04
C LYS A 75 8.47 -11.18 3.02
N ALA A 76 9.75 -11.45 3.30
CA ALA A 76 10.55 -10.62 4.19
C ALA A 76 10.70 -9.17 3.66
N PHE A 77 10.78 -9.00 2.34
CA PHE A 77 10.78 -7.68 1.71
C PHE A 77 9.47 -6.93 1.99
N VAL A 78 8.32 -7.56 1.75
CA VAL A 78 7.01 -6.94 2.01
C VAL A 78 6.86 -6.58 3.50
N GLU A 79 7.25 -7.47 4.41
CA GLU A 79 7.20 -7.21 5.86
C GLU A 79 8.06 -6.00 6.27
N ARG A 80 9.27 -5.85 5.70
CA ARG A 80 10.10 -4.66 5.94
C ARG A 80 9.48 -3.39 5.40
N VAL A 81 8.86 -3.45 4.22
CA VAL A 81 8.20 -2.30 3.60
C VAL A 81 7.01 -1.83 4.42
N VAL A 82 6.20 -2.78 4.92
CA VAL A 82 5.09 -2.53 5.84
C VAL A 82 5.61 -1.85 7.11
N ALA A 83 6.62 -2.44 7.76
CA ALA A 83 7.22 -1.89 8.98
C ALA A 83 7.85 -0.50 8.79
N ALA A 84 8.39 -0.20 7.60
CA ALA A 84 8.98 1.09 7.29
C ALA A 84 7.96 2.16 6.86
N GLY A 85 6.77 1.76 6.43
CA GLY A 85 5.74 2.62 5.84
C GLY A 85 4.71 3.16 6.82
N ASP A 86 5.06 3.33 8.10
CA ASP A 86 4.12 3.68 9.20
C ASP A 86 2.93 2.69 9.33
N GLY A 87 2.93 1.56 8.62
CA GLY A 87 1.79 0.66 8.48
C GLY A 87 2.02 -0.66 9.19
N ALA A 88 1.34 -0.91 10.31
CA ALA A 88 1.14 -2.26 10.80
C ALA A 88 0.06 -2.97 9.94
N PRO A 89 0.17 -4.28 9.67
CA PRO A 89 -0.91 -5.01 9.01
C PRO A 89 -2.12 -5.07 9.94
N GLY A 90 -3.24 -4.43 9.55
CA GLY A 90 -4.48 -4.38 10.34
C GLY A 90 -4.48 -3.39 11.51
N GLY A 91 -3.70 -2.31 11.44
CA GLY A 91 -3.80 -1.19 12.39
C GLY A 91 -3.63 0.18 11.74
N GLY A 92 -4.00 0.32 10.48
CA GLY A 92 -3.83 1.56 9.72
C GLY A 92 -5.06 2.47 9.75
N LEU A 93 -4.97 3.59 9.04
CA LEU A 93 -6.08 4.54 8.84
C LEU A 93 -7.37 3.86 8.34
N ALA A 94 -7.25 2.77 7.57
CA ALA A 94 -8.41 1.99 7.11
C ALA A 94 -9.15 1.29 8.26
N ASP A 95 -8.44 0.69 9.21
CA ASP A 95 -9.06 0.03 10.37
C ASP A 95 -9.67 1.08 11.32
N ALA A 96 -9.04 2.26 11.44
CA ALA A 96 -9.60 3.39 12.17
C ALA A 96 -10.90 3.92 11.51
N ILE A 97 -10.96 3.95 10.18
CA ILE A 97 -12.20 4.30 9.44
C ILE A 97 -13.27 3.24 9.69
N GLU A 98 -12.95 1.95 9.63
CA GLU A 98 -13.90 0.87 9.88
C GLU A 98 -14.47 0.94 11.32
N ALA A 99 -13.60 1.12 12.32
CA ALA A 99 -14.00 1.31 13.70
C ALA A 99 -14.89 2.55 13.87
N ALA A 100 -14.58 3.66 13.18
CA ALA A 100 -15.39 4.88 13.23
C ALA A 100 -16.78 4.69 12.59
N GLU A 101 -16.90 3.91 11.51
CA GLU A 101 -18.19 3.55 10.92
C GLU A 101 -19.02 2.67 11.88
N GLU A 102 -18.39 1.74 12.59
CA GLU A 102 -19.06 0.90 13.60
C GLU A 102 -19.58 1.76 14.77
N MET A 103 -18.76 2.67 15.30
CA MET A 103 -19.18 3.64 16.32
C MET A 103 -20.39 4.46 15.86
N LEU A 104 -20.40 4.90 14.60
CA LEU A 104 -21.50 5.66 14.05
C LEU A 104 -22.78 4.81 13.91
N ALA A 105 -22.64 3.54 13.52
CA ALA A 105 -23.75 2.59 13.45
C ALA A 105 -24.37 2.30 14.82
N ASP A 106 -23.55 2.27 15.86
CA ASP A 106 -23.96 2.06 17.25
C ASP A 106 -24.49 3.34 17.94
N GLY A 107 -24.48 4.48 17.24
CA GLY A 107 -24.98 5.76 17.74
C GLY A 107 -23.96 6.57 18.55
N SER A 108 -22.72 6.11 18.66
CA SER A 108 -21.60 6.83 19.26
C SER A 108 -21.01 7.87 18.29
N ALA A 109 -21.84 8.82 17.86
CA ALA A 109 -21.49 9.81 16.84
C ALA A 109 -20.32 10.73 17.25
N GLU A 110 -20.20 11.04 18.54
CA GLU A 110 -19.10 11.87 19.08
C GLU A 110 -17.74 11.17 18.96
N ASP A 111 -17.67 9.89 19.33
CA ASP A 111 -16.45 9.09 19.23
C ASP A 111 -16.07 8.78 17.77
N ALA A 112 -17.08 8.53 16.92
CA ALA A 112 -16.91 8.38 15.49
C ALA A 112 -16.31 9.65 14.86
N ALA A 113 -16.83 10.83 15.21
CA ALA A 113 -16.32 12.11 14.71
C ALA A 113 -14.86 12.33 15.10
N GLN A 114 -14.47 12.02 16.34
CA GLN A 114 -13.08 12.11 16.79
C GLN A 114 -12.16 11.19 15.99
N THR A 115 -12.60 9.96 15.74
CA THR A 115 -11.81 8.97 14.99
C THR A 115 -11.63 9.38 13.53
N PHE A 116 -12.71 9.83 12.85
CA PHE A 116 -12.59 10.37 11.49
C PHE A 116 -11.71 11.62 11.42
N ALA A 117 -11.76 12.50 12.43
CA ALA A 117 -10.90 13.67 12.50
C ALA A 117 -9.42 13.29 12.63
N ALA A 118 -9.08 12.33 13.50
CA ALA A 118 -7.71 11.82 13.64
C ALA A 118 -7.19 11.22 12.32
N VAL A 119 -8.03 10.48 11.59
CA VAL A 119 -7.70 9.95 10.26
C VAL A 119 -7.38 11.09 9.27
N LEU A 120 -8.14 12.19 9.30
CA LEU A 120 -7.91 13.35 8.44
C LEU A 120 -6.69 14.19 8.84
N GLU A 121 -6.23 14.13 10.09
CA GLU A 121 -4.95 14.73 10.49
C GLU A 121 -3.77 14.03 9.82
N GLU A 122 -3.83 12.70 9.68
CA GLU A 122 -2.79 11.90 9.03
C GLU A 122 -2.94 11.85 7.49
N GLU A 123 -4.16 11.72 6.98
CA GLU A 123 -4.48 11.72 5.55
C GLU A 123 -5.54 12.78 5.20
N PRO A 124 -5.13 14.05 5.00
CA PRO A 124 -6.05 15.17 4.78
C PRO A 124 -6.90 15.10 3.52
N ASN A 125 -6.71 14.10 2.65
CA ASN A 125 -7.46 13.92 1.41
C ASN A 125 -8.21 12.57 1.37
N ASN A 126 -8.46 11.94 2.52
CA ASN A 126 -9.19 10.67 2.58
C ASN A 126 -10.71 10.89 2.42
N PRO A 127 -11.33 10.46 1.31
CA PRO A 127 -12.74 10.71 1.04
C PRO A 127 -13.68 9.95 1.99
N ALA A 128 -13.28 8.76 2.46
CA ALA A 128 -14.09 7.97 3.39
C ALA A 128 -14.15 8.66 4.76
N ALA A 129 -13.02 9.15 5.27
CA ALA A 129 -12.96 9.87 6.53
C ALA A 129 -13.74 11.20 6.49
N TYR A 130 -13.64 11.97 5.39
CA TYR A 130 -14.47 13.17 5.22
C TYR A 130 -15.97 12.87 5.21
N GLY A 131 -16.39 11.86 4.44
CA GLY A 131 -17.80 11.47 4.37
C GLY A 131 -18.32 10.92 5.70
N GLY A 132 -17.48 10.19 6.44
CA GLY A 132 -17.74 9.73 7.80
C GLY A 132 -17.91 10.88 8.79
N LEU A 133 -16.97 11.83 8.82
CA LEU A 133 -17.00 12.98 9.72
C LEU A 133 -18.26 13.85 9.52
N VAL A 134 -18.65 14.08 8.26
CA VAL A 134 -19.89 14.81 7.94
C VAL A 134 -21.12 14.07 8.47
N ARG A 135 -21.21 12.75 8.25
CA ARG A 135 -22.33 11.94 8.76
C ARG A 135 -22.36 11.92 10.29
N ALA A 136 -21.20 11.84 10.94
CA ALA A 136 -21.10 11.90 12.39
C ALA A 136 -21.62 13.23 12.93
N HIS A 137 -21.22 14.38 12.37
CA HIS A 137 -21.74 15.69 12.78
C HIS A 137 -23.23 15.89 12.51
N ILE A 138 -23.82 15.21 11.52
CA ILE A 138 -25.27 15.23 11.27
C ILE A 138 -26.02 14.40 12.34
N ALA A 139 -25.36 13.40 12.93
CA ALA A 139 -25.96 12.49 13.91
C ALA A 139 -25.81 12.95 15.38
N LEU A 140 -25.02 14.00 15.65
CA LEU A 140 -24.92 14.69 16.95
C LEU A 140 -26.18 15.49 17.27
#